data_AF-A0AAV2IXD2-F1
#
_entry.id   AF-A0AAV2IXD2-F1
#
_cell.length_a   1.000
_cell.length_b   1.000
_cell.length_c   1.000
_cell.angle_alpha   90.00
_cell.angle_beta   90.00
_cell.angle_gamma   90.00
#
_symmetry.space_group_name_H-M   'P 1'
#
loop_
_entity.id
_entity.type
_entity.pdbx_description
1 polymer ?
#
loop_
_entity_poly.entity_id
_entity_poly.type
_entity_poly.pdbx_seq_one_letter_code
_entity_poly.pdbx_strand_id
1 'polypeptide(L)'
;MAVVCLLVICAAALASCGPIYVPPNLDQAHKSIVASLNLTLPEVGSRPLFTSVIRSLNSSCQLLKEDVMLMNATLDVYTRVFSILLKTPLSPNNRDLEKLNHAMSRLKSQISHQQQNKEELLAKIRAVKVEDALVQRKVLAEFLEVYHALSGLIHNTCVH
;
A
#
# COMPACT_ATOMS: atom_id res chain seq x y z
N MET A 1 -15.51 34.29 24.64
CA MET A 1 -14.34 33.70 25.31
C MET A 1 -14.07 32.33 24.71
N ALA A 2 -12.92 32.21 24.03
CA ALA A 2 -12.14 31.02 23.71
C ALA A 2 -12.79 29.78 23.03
N VAL A 3 -12.59 29.74 21.70
CA VAL A 3 -12.14 28.62 20.83
C VAL A 3 -11.51 27.43 21.57
N VAL A 4 -11.81 26.18 21.15
CA VAL A 4 -10.86 25.18 20.59
C VAL A 4 -11.59 23.90 20.14
N CYS A 5 -11.43 23.64 18.85
CA CYS A 5 -11.51 22.41 18.07
C CYS A 5 -11.66 21.06 18.81
N LEU A 6 -12.53 20.20 18.27
CA LEU A 6 -12.08 18.92 17.70
C LEU A 6 -13.08 18.41 16.65
N LEU A 7 -12.61 18.47 15.41
CA LEU A 7 -13.13 17.79 14.23
C LEU A 7 -13.14 16.28 14.45
N VAL A 8 -14.29 15.64 14.61
CA VAL A 8 -14.41 14.20 14.32
C VAL A 8 -15.83 13.86 13.91
N ILE A 9 -16.22 14.23 12.69
CA ILE A 9 -17.02 13.31 11.85
C ILE A 9 -16.47 13.43 10.43
N CYS A 10 -15.23 12.94 10.24
CA CYS A 10 -14.84 12.45 8.93
C CYS A 10 -15.63 11.16 8.67
N ALA A 11 -16.86 11.33 8.17
CA ALA A 11 -17.62 10.30 7.46
C ALA A 11 -16.94 10.01 6.11
N ALA A 12 -15.71 9.49 6.18
CA ALA A 12 -14.95 8.99 5.06
C ALA A 12 -14.10 7.82 5.53
N ALA A 13 -14.72 6.88 6.25
CA ALA A 13 -14.17 5.54 6.41
C ALA A 13 -14.39 4.79 5.09
N LEU A 14 -13.57 5.14 4.10
CA LEU A 14 -13.01 4.27 3.07
C LEU A 14 -13.96 3.16 2.54
N ALA A 15 -14.94 3.58 1.75
CA ALA A 15 -15.16 2.87 0.48
C ALA A 15 -13.94 3.14 -0.43
N SER A 16 -12.74 2.67 -0.07
CA SER A 16 -11.56 2.80 -0.95
C SER A 16 -11.40 1.56 -1.83
N CYS A 17 -12.49 1.14 -2.45
CA CYS A 17 -12.42 0.66 -3.84
C CYS A 17 -12.64 1.89 -4.74
N GLY A 18 -11.88 2.96 -4.51
CA GLY A 18 -11.77 4.04 -5.48
C GLY A 18 -11.17 3.47 -6.76
N PRO A 19 -11.48 4.04 -7.93
CA PRO A 19 -10.85 3.61 -9.18
C PRO A 19 -9.33 3.63 -8.99
N ILE A 20 -8.66 2.54 -9.39
CA ILE A 20 -7.19 2.43 -9.35
C ILE A 20 -6.64 3.65 -10.13
N TYR A 21 -6.16 4.65 -9.41
CA TYR A 21 -5.68 5.88 -10.03
C TYR A 21 -4.27 5.65 -10.55
N VAL A 22 -4.17 5.41 -11.85
CA VAL A 22 -2.90 5.46 -12.58
C VAL A 22 -2.74 6.87 -13.13
N PRO A 23 -1.70 7.63 -12.71
CA PRO A 23 -1.42 8.95 -13.26
C PRO A 23 -1.32 8.91 -14.80
N PRO A 24 -1.93 9.84 -15.55
CA PRO A 24 -1.97 9.81 -17.01
C PRO A 24 -0.58 9.75 -17.67
N ASN A 25 0.41 10.39 -17.06
CA ASN A 25 1.80 10.37 -17.50
C ASN A 25 2.46 8.98 -17.36
N LEU A 26 2.04 8.17 -16.38
CA LEU A 26 2.50 6.79 -16.22
C LEU A 26 1.81 5.85 -17.20
N ASP A 27 0.51 6.05 -17.45
CA ASP A 27 -0.22 5.30 -18.48
C ASP A 27 0.38 5.54 -19.89
N GLN A 28 0.70 6.79 -20.22
CA GLN A 28 1.35 7.13 -21.49
C GLN A 28 2.75 6.48 -21.62
N ALA A 29 3.57 6.56 -20.56
CA ALA A 29 4.89 5.92 -20.55
C ALA A 29 4.77 4.39 -20.71
N HIS A 30 3.81 3.76 -20.03
CA HIS A 30 3.55 2.33 -20.17
C HIS A 30 3.12 1.96 -21.59
N LYS A 31 2.20 2.71 -22.20
CA LYS A 31 1.76 2.50 -23.60
C LYS A 31 2.91 2.62 -24.59
N SER A 32 3.81 3.59 -24.41
CA SER A 32 5.01 3.73 -25.26
C SER A 32 5.91 2.51 -25.16
N ILE A 33 6.11 1.98 -23.94
CA ILE A 33 6.96 0.81 -23.72
C ILE A 33 6.32 -0.47 -24.28
N VAL A 34 5.01 -0.66 -24.09
CA VAL A 34 4.25 -1.79 -24.63
C VAL A 34 4.44 -1.92 -26.13
N ALA A 35 4.31 -0.80 -26.86
CA ALA A 35 4.52 -0.79 -28.31
C ALA A 35 5.96 -1.13 -28.68
N SER A 36 6.93 -0.65 -27.91
CA SER A 36 8.35 -0.78 -28.25
C SER A 36 8.99 -2.13 -27.89
N LEU A 37 8.50 -2.78 -26.82
CA LEU A 37 8.97 -4.09 -26.36
C LEU A 37 8.07 -5.24 -26.84
N ASN A 38 7.10 -4.97 -27.72
CA ASN A 38 6.13 -5.93 -28.23
C ASN A 38 5.41 -6.72 -27.12
N LEU A 39 5.03 -6.05 -26.03
CA LEU A 39 4.41 -6.70 -24.86
C LEU A 39 3.01 -7.26 -25.15
N THR A 40 2.45 -6.98 -26.33
CA THR A 40 1.18 -7.52 -26.82
C THR A 40 1.30 -8.90 -27.48
N LEU A 41 2.51 -9.46 -27.58
CA LEU A 41 2.71 -10.80 -28.12
C LEU A 41 1.94 -11.85 -27.27
N PRO A 42 1.23 -12.80 -27.89
CA PRO A 42 0.43 -13.79 -27.17
C PRO A 42 1.23 -14.59 -26.13
N GLU A 43 2.49 -14.86 -26.43
CA GLU A 43 3.43 -15.57 -25.57
C GLU A 43 3.64 -14.86 -24.22
N VAL A 44 3.74 -13.52 -24.25
CA VAL A 44 3.92 -12.67 -23.06
C VAL A 44 2.68 -12.70 -22.16
N GLY A 45 1.49 -12.70 -22.75
CA GLY A 45 0.22 -12.71 -22.00
C GLY A 45 -0.24 -14.08 -21.50
N SER A 46 0.29 -15.17 -22.08
CA SER A 46 -0.21 -16.53 -21.86
C SER A 46 -0.02 -17.07 -20.43
N ARG A 47 0.99 -16.59 -19.70
CA ARG A 47 1.34 -17.05 -18.35
C ARG A 47 1.70 -15.88 -17.44
N PRO A 48 0.70 -15.13 -16.94
CA PRO A 48 0.95 -13.96 -16.10
C PRO A 48 1.57 -14.35 -14.75
N LEU A 49 2.67 -13.68 -14.38
CA LEU A 49 3.46 -14.01 -13.19
C LEU A 49 2.86 -13.50 -11.86
N PHE A 50 2.07 -12.43 -11.93
CA PHE A 50 1.56 -11.72 -10.74
C PHE A 50 0.06 -11.87 -10.51
N THR A 51 -0.64 -12.74 -11.25
CA THR A 51 -2.10 -12.90 -11.11
C THR A 51 -2.51 -13.37 -9.71
N SER A 52 -1.76 -14.29 -9.11
CA SER A 52 -2.00 -14.74 -7.74
C SER A 52 -1.80 -13.62 -6.72
N VAL A 53 -0.76 -12.80 -6.92
CA VAL A 53 -0.48 -11.62 -6.09
C VAL A 53 -1.62 -10.61 -6.19
N ILE A 54 -2.00 -10.21 -7.41
CA ILE A 54 -3.08 -9.25 -7.65
C ILE A 54 -4.38 -9.75 -7.02
N ARG A 55 -4.71 -11.04 -7.18
CA ARG A 55 -5.91 -11.64 -6.58
C ARG A 55 -5.88 -11.54 -5.06
N SER A 56 -4.76 -11.88 -4.42
CA SER A 56 -4.59 -11.80 -2.96
C SER A 56 -4.80 -10.38 -2.45
N LEU A 57 -4.17 -9.40 -3.11
CA LEU A 57 -4.27 -7.99 -2.72
C LEU A 57 -5.68 -7.43 -2.92
N ASN A 58 -6.38 -7.86 -3.97
CA ASN A 58 -7.76 -7.43 -4.24
C ASN A 58 -8.77 -8.04 -3.26
N SER A 59 -8.50 -9.23 -2.72
CA SER A 59 -9.37 -9.85 -1.70
C SER A 59 -9.13 -9.31 -0.29
N SER A 60 -8.02 -8.59 -0.06
CA SER A 60 -7.65 -8.11 1.26
C SER A 60 -8.09 -6.67 1.48
N CYS A 61 -9.14 -6.46 2.29
CA CYS A 61 -9.61 -5.12 2.68
C CYS A 61 -8.70 -4.45 3.72
N GLN A 62 -7.69 -5.16 4.24
CA GLN A 62 -6.76 -4.66 5.24
C GLN A 62 -5.33 -4.88 4.75
N LEU A 63 -4.47 -3.86 4.84
CA LEU A 63 -3.02 -4.06 4.64
C LEU A 63 -2.46 -4.87 5.82
N LEU A 64 -2.66 -6.18 5.76
CA LEU A 64 -2.02 -7.15 6.63
C LEU A 64 -0.51 -7.13 6.37
N LYS A 65 0.25 -7.55 7.39
CA LYS A 65 1.72 -7.61 7.30
C LYS A 65 2.18 -8.48 6.12
N GLU A 66 1.44 -9.55 5.83
CA GLU A 66 1.71 -10.48 4.72
C GLU A 66 1.48 -9.83 3.36
N ASP A 67 0.39 -9.05 3.20
CA ASP A 67 0.13 -8.29 1.96
C ASP A 67 1.22 -7.25 1.71
N VAL A 68 1.69 -6.56 2.76
CA VAL A 68 2.80 -5.60 2.66
C VAL A 68 4.10 -6.28 2.22
N MET A 69 4.42 -7.45 2.76
CA MET A 69 5.57 -8.24 2.33
C MET A 69 5.46 -8.64 0.86
N LEU A 70 4.26 -9.07 0.43
CA LEU A 70 3.98 -9.46 -0.95
C LEU A 70 4.10 -8.27 -1.91
N MET A 71 3.58 -7.10 -1.53
CA MET A 71 3.73 -5.85 -2.28
C MET A 71 5.21 -5.46 -2.41
N ASN A 72 5.98 -5.50 -1.32
CA ASN A 72 7.38 -5.12 -1.32
C ASN A 72 8.22 -6.04 -2.23
N ALA A 73 8.00 -7.35 -2.13
CA ALA A 73 8.65 -8.32 -3.02
C ALA A 73 8.28 -8.09 -4.50
N THR A 74 7.03 -7.75 -4.78
CA THR A 74 6.56 -7.44 -6.15
C THR A 74 7.25 -6.18 -6.69
N LEU A 75 7.34 -5.12 -5.89
CA LEU A 75 8.03 -3.88 -6.25
C LEU A 75 9.54 -4.09 -6.44
N ASP A 76 10.16 -4.98 -5.67
CA ASP A 76 11.57 -5.39 -5.86
C ASP A 76 11.82 -6.05 -7.20
N VAL A 77 10.89 -6.91 -7.65
CA VAL A 77 11.00 -7.51 -8.98
C VAL A 77 10.90 -6.43 -10.06
N TYR A 78 9.91 -5.52 -9.99
CA TYR A 78 9.75 -4.46 -10.98
C TYR A 78 10.96 -3.51 -11.03
N THR A 79 11.45 -3.04 -9.88
CA THR A 79 12.63 -2.16 -9.83
C THR A 79 13.88 -2.84 -10.40
N ARG A 80 14.08 -4.14 -10.14
CA ARG A 80 15.17 -4.92 -10.73
C ARG A 80 15.02 -5.05 -12.24
N VAL A 81 13.85 -5.41 -12.73
CA VAL A 81 13.57 -5.55 -14.17
C VAL A 81 13.82 -4.22 -14.89
N PHE A 82 13.26 -3.12 -14.40
CA PHE A 82 13.48 -1.80 -15.01
C PHE A 82 14.95 -1.38 -14.96
N SER A 83 15.66 -1.64 -13.86
CA SER A 83 17.10 -1.35 -13.74
C SER A 83 17.95 -2.15 -14.74
N ILE A 84 17.57 -3.38 -15.05
CA ILE A 84 18.23 -4.21 -16.07
C ILE A 84 17.91 -3.64 -17.45
N LEU A 85 16.64 -3.40 -17.76
CA LEU A 85 16.21 -2.88 -19.06
C LEU A 85 16.86 -1.52 -19.39
N LEU A 86 17.01 -0.63 -18.39
CA LEU A 86 17.71 0.65 -18.55
C LEU A 86 19.19 0.53 -18.94
N LYS A 87 19.82 -0.60 -18.61
CA LYS A 87 21.23 -0.89 -18.94
C LYS A 87 21.39 -1.67 -20.24
N THR A 88 20.29 -2.19 -20.81
CA THR A 88 20.35 -2.97 -22.03
C THR A 88 20.35 -2.09 -23.28
N PRO A 89 21.15 -2.43 -24.30
CA PRO A 89 21.22 -1.65 -25.55
C PRO A 89 19.92 -1.70 -26.39
N LEU A 90 18.96 -2.55 -26.01
CA LEU A 90 17.63 -2.66 -26.63
C LEU A 90 16.58 -1.70 -26.05
N SER A 91 16.93 -0.83 -25.09
CA SER A 91 15.97 0.03 -24.39
C SER A 91 15.36 1.09 -25.32
N PRO A 92 14.08 0.95 -25.73
CA PRO A 92 13.41 1.96 -26.53
C PRO A 92 12.83 2.97 -25.54
N ASN A 93 13.35 4.20 -25.55
CA ASN A 93 12.95 5.30 -24.67
C ASN A 93 13.31 5.12 -23.17
N ASN A 94 14.61 5.30 -22.86
CA ASN A 94 15.12 5.36 -21.49
C ASN A 94 14.29 6.26 -20.55
N ARG A 95 13.78 7.40 -21.05
CA ARG A 95 12.99 8.34 -20.25
C ARG A 95 11.66 7.77 -19.74
N ASP A 96 10.94 6.98 -20.53
CA ASP A 96 9.66 6.42 -20.09
C ASP A 96 9.89 5.25 -19.13
N LEU A 97 10.94 4.48 -19.36
CA LEU A 97 11.35 3.39 -18.47
C LEU A 97 11.86 3.94 -17.12
N GLU A 98 12.58 5.06 -17.12
CA GLU A 98 12.96 5.81 -15.92
C GLU A 98 11.74 6.30 -15.14
N LYS A 99 10.72 6.85 -15.82
CA LYS A 99 9.47 7.27 -15.16
C LYS A 99 8.77 6.10 -14.46
N LEU A 100 8.65 4.95 -15.13
CA LEU A 100 8.06 3.75 -14.51
C LEU A 100 8.90 3.27 -13.32
N ASN A 101 10.23 3.26 -13.45
CA ASN A 101 11.13 2.84 -12.38
C ASN A 101 11.06 3.77 -11.15
N HIS A 102 11.02 5.09 -11.38
CA HIS A 102 10.86 6.07 -10.32
C HIS A 102 9.49 5.93 -9.63
N ALA A 103 8.42 5.66 -10.38
CA ALA A 103 7.11 5.43 -9.78
C ALA A 103 7.09 4.19 -8.88
N MET A 104 7.68 3.07 -9.31
CA MET A 104 7.80 1.87 -8.47
C MET A 104 8.65 2.12 -7.23
N SER A 105 9.76 2.84 -7.37
CA SER A 105 10.63 3.21 -6.24
C SER A 105 9.91 4.12 -5.24
N ARG A 106 9.11 5.07 -5.72
CA ARG A 106 8.29 5.95 -4.88
C ARG A 106 7.23 5.17 -4.11
N LEU A 107 6.50 4.26 -4.79
CA LEU A 107 5.53 3.38 -4.14
C LEU A 107 6.19 2.53 -3.04
N LYS A 108 7.37 1.96 -3.33
CA LYS A 108 8.14 1.18 -2.36
C LYS A 108 8.51 2.01 -1.12
N SER A 109 8.97 3.24 -1.33
CA SER A 109 9.29 4.17 -0.24
C SER A 109 8.07 4.51 0.61
N GLN A 110 6.91 4.73 0.00
CA GLN A 110 5.67 5.05 0.71
C GLN A 110 5.21 3.87 1.59
N ILE A 111 5.24 2.65 1.05
CA ILE A 111 4.89 1.43 1.79
C ILE A 111 5.86 1.22 2.96
N SER A 112 7.17 1.38 2.73
CA SER A 112 8.20 1.22 3.76
C SER A 112 8.02 2.21 4.91
N HIS A 113 7.74 3.48 4.59
CA HIS A 113 7.49 4.51 5.61
C HIS A 113 6.23 4.21 6.43
N GLN A 114 5.15 3.78 5.77
CA GLN A 114 3.92 3.39 6.47
C GLN A 114 4.14 2.18 7.39
N GLN A 115 4.96 1.21 6.98
CA GLN A 115 5.33 0.07 7.80
C GLN A 115 6.13 0.50 9.04
N GLN A 116 7.14 1.35 8.86
CA GLN A 116 7.96 1.86 9.96
C GLN A 116 7.10 2.60 11.01
N ASN A 117 6.15 3.44 10.58
CA ASN A 117 5.23 4.12 11.48
C ASN A 117 4.38 3.13 12.30
N LYS A 118 3.87 2.05 11.68
CA LYS A 118 3.10 1.02 12.40
C LYS A 118 3.97 0.25 13.39
N GLU A 119 5.20 -0.08 13.03
CA GLU A 119 6.15 -0.78 13.90
C GLU A 119 6.54 0.08 15.12
N GLU A 120 6.73 1.39 14.93
CA GLU A 120 6.99 2.33 16.03
C GLU A 120 5.81 2.40 17.01
N LEU A 121 4.57 2.50 16.49
CA LEU A 121 3.36 2.49 17.33
C LEU A 121 3.23 1.17 18.09
N LEU A 122 3.51 0.04 17.44
CA LEU A 122 3.48 -1.28 18.07
C LEU A 122 4.53 -1.39 19.18
N ALA A 123 5.72 -0.85 18.97
CA ALA A 123 6.77 -0.80 20.00
C ALA A 123 6.33 0.04 21.21
N LYS A 124 5.70 1.20 20.98
CA LYS A 124 5.12 2.04 22.04
C LYS A 124 4.06 1.30 22.85
N ILE A 125 3.15 0.58 22.19
CA ILE A 125 2.11 -0.23 22.84
C ILE A 125 2.73 -1.37 23.68
N ARG A 126 3.74 -2.06 23.14
CA ARG A 126 4.45 -3.13 23.87
C ARG A 126 5.24 -2.63 25.09
N ALA A 127 5.64 -1.36 25.08
CA ALA A 127 6.36 -0.73 26.18
C ALA A 127 5.44 -0.18 27.28
N VAL A 128 4.12 -0.31 27.15
CA VAL A 128 3.15 0.13 28.17
C VAL A 128 3.36 -0.67 29.46
N LYS A 129 3.60 0.03 30.57
CA LYS A 129 3.77 -0.55 31.91
C LYS A 129 2.40 -0.83 32.52
N VAL A 130 1.85 -2.01 32.26
CA VAL A 130 0.49 -2.39 32.66
C VAL A 130 0.31 -2.49 34.19
N GLU A 131 1.41 -2.57 34.94
CA GLU A 131 1.42 -2.63 36.40
C GLU A 131 1.23 -1.24 37.05
N ASP A 132 1.42 -0.16 36.30
CA ASP A 132 1.24 1.21 36.79
C ASP A 132 -0.26 1.53 36.92
N ALA A 133 -0.69 1.87 38.14
CA ALA A 133 -2.10 2.16 38.45
C ALA A 133 -2.67 3.35 37.65
N LEU A 134 -1.85 4.34 37.27
CA LEU A 134 -2.27 5.45 36.43
C LEU A 134 -2.46 5.00 34.98
N VAL A 135 -1.57 4.13 34.47
CA VAL A 135 -1.69 3.52 33.13
C VAL A 135 -2.96 2.68 33.05
N GLN A 136 -3.25 1.86 34.06
CA GLN A 136 -4.48 1.07 34.13
C GLN A 136 -5.73 1.95 34.01
N ARG A 137 -5.78 3.07 34.75
CA ARG A 137 -6.90 4.02 34.68
C ARG A 137 -7.05 4.64 33.28
N LYS A 138 -5.95 4.99 32.62
CA LYS A 138 -5.98 5.52 31.24
C LYS A 138 -6.52 4.50 30.25
N VAL A 139 -6.02 3.27 30.30
CA VAL A 139 -6.49 2.17 29.45
C VAL A 139 -7.99 1.93 29.65
N LEU A 140 -8.48 1.96 30.90
CA LEU A 140 -9.90 1.80 31.19
C LEU A 140 -10.73 2.98 30.68
N ALA A 141 -10.20 4.21 30.73
CA ALA A 141 -10.90 5.39 30.21
C ALA A 141 -11.11 5.33 28.68
N GLU A 142 -10.15 4.76 27.95
CA GLU A 142 -10.20 4.64 26.48
C GLU A 142 -10.90 3.35 25.99
N PHE A 143 -11.33 2.48 26.91
CA PHE A 143 -11.83 1.13 26.58
C PHE A 143 -12.96 1.12 25.55
N LEU A 144 -13.99 1.95 25.73
CA LEU A 144 -15.16 1.96 24.85
C LEU A 144 -14.83 2.47 23.45
N GLU A 145 -13.93 3.44 23.34
CA GLU A 145 -13.47 3.96 22.04
C GLU A 145 -12.70 2.89 21.27
N VAL A 146 -11.77 2.19 21.95
CA VAL A 146 -11.04 1.06 21.36
C VAL A 146 -12.00 -0.04 20.94
N TYR A 147 -12.95 -0.42 21.80
CA TYR A 147 -13.94 -1.45 21.49
C TYR A 147 -14.79 -1.09 20.28
N HIS A 148 -15.27 0.15 20.21
CA HIS A 148 -16.06 0.63 19.08
C HIS A 148 -15.26 0.62 17.77
N ALA A 149 -14.02 1.13 17.80
CA ALA A 149 -13.15 1.15 16.63
C ALA A 149 -12.86 -0.26 16.10
N LEU A 150 -12.56 -1.22 16.99
CA LEU A 150 -12.30 -2.61 16.62
C LEU A 150 -13.57 -3.32 16.12
N SER A 151 -14.71 -3.07 16.75
CA SER A 151 -16.00 -3.65 16.32
C SER A 151 -16.39 -3.18 14.92
N GLY A 152 -16.19 -1.89 14.62
CA GLY A 152 -16.41 -1.34 13.29
C GLY A 152 -15.52 -1.98 12.23
N LEU A 153 -14.26 -2.28 12.57
CA LEU A 153 -13.34 -2.98 11.67
C LEU A 153 -13.84 -4.39 11.34
N ILE A 154 -14.31 -5.14 12.33
CA ILE A 154 -14.78 -6.53 12.17
C ILE A 154 -16.08 -6.59 11.36
N HIS A 155 -17.02 -5.68 11.63
CA HIS A 155 -18.31 -5.68 10.93
C HIS A 155 -18.15 -5.36 9.43
N ASN A 156 -17.20 -4.48 9.09
CA ASN A 156 -16.88 -4.15 7.71
C ASN A 156 -16.10 -5.25 6.97
N THR A 157 -15.58 -6.26 7.66
CA THR A 157 -14.91 -7.43 7.05
C THR A 157 -15.83 -8.62 6.77
N CYS A 158 -17.07 -8.63 7.26
CA CYS A 158 -18.00 -9.75 7.10
C CYS A 158 -19.16 -9.51 6.11
N VAL A 159 -19.26 -8.32 5.52
CA VAL A 159 -20.23 -8.04 4.46
C VAL A 159 -19.47 -7.99 3.13
N HIS A 160 -19.21 -9.15 2.53
CA HIS A 160 -19.22 -9.44 1.09
C HIS A 160 -18.67 -10.83 0.77
#